data_AF-A0A381YDR0-F1
#
_entry.id   AF-A0A381YDR0-F1
#
_cell.length_a   1.000
_cell.length_b   1.000
_cell.length_c   1.000
_cell.angle_alpha   90.00
_cell.angle_beta   90.00
_cell.angle_gamma   90.00
#
_symmetry.space_group_name_H-M   'P 1'
#
loop_
_entity.id
_entity.type
_entity.pdbx_description
1 polymer ?
#
loop_
_entity_poly.entity_id
_entity_poly.type
_entity_poly.pdbx_seq_one_letter_code
_entity_poly.pdbx_strand_id
1 'polypeptide(L)'
;VHGGKNIGIIAGVMDCLIKGTFTVLFLDVILGMDPYFLLIASISLVAGHNWSIFIGLEGGRGIATAFGLLIGFQMWEEILVLTVFLGIIGRLILYKDSGVWCFISFGLLPLLCFAFQEQTHIIIFSVLLGVMLISKRLMSNGDIIRKGSVKSTLLCRLVFDRDILSKTSWLERG
;
A
#
# COMPACT_ATOMS: atom_id res chain seq x y z
N VAL A 1 -21.95 7.34 -3.20
CA VAL A 1 -21.60 8.60 -2.50
C VAL A 1 -20.10 8.62 -2.32
N HIS A 2 -19.36 9.30 -3.20
CA HIS A 2 -17.93 9.50 -3.01
C HIS A 2 -17.78 10.50 -1.84
N GLY A 3 -17.36 10.00 -0.68
CA GLY A 3 -16.98 10.86 0.45
C GLY A 3 -15.94 11.84 -0.05
N GLY A 4 -16.24 13.15 0.00
CA GLY A 4 -15.39 14.18 -0.58
C GLY A 4 -13.94 14.10 -0.10
N LYS A 5 -13.03 14.79 -0.80
CA LYS A 5 -11.56 14.76 -0.56
C LYS A 5 -11.16 14.74 0.92
N ASN A 6 -11.85 15.51 1.77
CA ASN A 6 -11.57 15.60 3.20
C ASN A 6 -11.85 14.29 3.95
N ILE A 7 -12.94 13.59 3.62
CA ILE A 7 -13.29 12.30 4.22
C ILE A 7 -12.23 11.25 3.87
N GLY A 8 -11.77 11.23 2.61
CA GLY A 8 -10.69 10.34 2.17
C GLY A 8 -9.37 10.59 2.91
N ILE A 9 -9.01 11.86 3.14
CA ILE A 9 -7.81 12.22 3.92
C ILE A 9 -7.95 11.74 5.37
N ILE A 10 -9.09 12.02 6.02
CA ILE A 10 -9.34 11.61 7.40
C ILE A 10 -9.27 10.09 7.53
N ALA A 11 -9.95 9.36 6.64
CA ALA A 11 -9.90 7.89 6.62
C ALA A 11 -8.47 7.37 6.45
N GLY A 12 -7.70 7.94 5.52
CA GLY A 12 -6.30 7.57 5.31
C GLY A 12 -5.42 7.84 6.54
N VAL A 13 -5.60 8.97 7.24
CA VAL A 13 -4.86 9.27 8.47
C VAL A 13 -5.21 8.27 9.57
N MET A 14 -6.49 7.93 9.73
CA MET A 14 -6.95 6.94 10.71
C MET A 14 -6.38 5.55 10.39
N ASP A 15 -6.41 5.15 9.12
CA ASP A 15 -5.84 3.88 8.66
C ASP A 15 -4.32 3.80 8.86
N CYS A 16 -3.63 4.93 8.72
CA CYS A 16 -2.19 5.04 8.95
C CYS A 16 -1.86 4.96 10.44
N LEU A 17 -2.35 5.92 11.24
CA LEU A 17 -1.92 6.10 12.62
C LEU A 17 -2.54 5.08 13.57
N ILE A 18 -3.85 4.83 13.45
CA ILE A 18 -4.59 3.99 14.40
C ILE A 18 -4.49 2.53 14.03
N LYS A 19 -4.61 2.18 12.74
CA LYS A 19 -4.47 0.77 12.35
C LYS A 19 -3.00 0.41 12.21
N GLY A 20 -2.24 1.09 11.36
CA GLY A 20 -0.85 0.74 11.11
C GLY A 20 0.06 0.99 12.31
N THR A 21 0.36 2.26 12.60
CA THR A 21 1.41 2.63 13.56
C THR A 21 1.10 2.14 14.98
N PHE A 22 -0.11 2.40 15.46
CA PHE A 22 -0.50 2.01 16.82
C PHE A 22 -0.46 0.48 17.02
N THR A 23 -0.81 -0.33 16.01
CA THR A 23 -0.73 -1.80 16.15
C THR A 23 0.70 -2.27 16.41
N VAL A 24 1.67 -1.75 15.65
CA VAL A 24 3.09 -2.12 15.83
C VAL A 24 3.57 -1.66 17.20
N LEU A 25 3.35 -0.39 17.55
CA LEU A 25 3.80 0.16 18.84
C LEU A 25 3.12 -0.54 20.03
N PHE A 26 1.85 -0.90 19.92
CA PHE A 26 1.14 -1.62 20.96
C PHE A 26 1.68 -3.05 21.14
N LEU A 27 1.90 -3.77 20.05
CA LEU A 27 2.44 -5.14 20.11
C LEU A 27 3.91 -5.16 20.59
N ASP A 28 4.72 -4.22 20.13
CA ASP A 28 6.14 -4.13 20.47
C ASP A 28 6.36 -3.55 21.87
N VAL A 29 5.95 -2.30 22.09
CA VAL A 29 6.33 -1.53 23.28
C VAL A 29 5.51 -1.94 24.51
N ILE A 30 4.21 -2.18 24.34
CA ILE A 30 3.31 -2.45 25.47
C ILE A 30 3.31 -3.94 25.82
N LEU A 31 3.26 -4.80 24.79
CA LEU A 31 3.15 -6.24 24.99
C LEU A 31 4.50 -6.99 24.90
N GLY A 32 5.55 -6.39 24.32
CA GLY A 32 6.86 -7.03 24.20
C GLY A 32 6.82 -8.29 23.33
N MET A 33 5.99 -8.29 22.29
CA MET A 33 5.78 -9.47 21.44
C MET A 33 7.01 -9.78 20.59
N ASP A 34 7.16 -11.06 20.24
CA ASP A 34 8.26 -11.52 19.38
C ASP A 34 8.21 -10.87 17.98
N PRO A 35 9.35 -10.52 17.36
CA PRO A 35 9.37 -9.86 16.05
C PRO A 35 8.67 -10.62 14.92
N TYR A 36 8.67 -11.95 14.95
CA TYR A 36 7.93 -12.74 13.96
C TYR A 36 6.42 -12.71 14.21
N PHE A 37 5.99 -12.59 15.47
CA PHE A 37 4.58 -12.34 15.80
C PHE A 37 4.14 -10.97 15.27
N LEU A 38 4.96 -9.93 15.45
CA LEU A 38 4.70 -8.62 14.87
C LEU A 38 4.54 -8.67 13.35
N LEU A 39 5.44 -9.37 12.66
CA LEU A 39 5.36 -9.58 11.21
C LEU A 39 4.02 -10.19 10.80
N ILE A 40 3.61 -11.28 11.46
CA ILE A 40 2.35 -11.97 11.15
C ILE A 40 1.16 -11.06 11.42
N ALA A 41 1.16 -10.32 12.52
CA ALA A 41 0.10 -9.38 12.88
C ALA A 41 0.01 -8.23 11.86
N SER A 42 1.14 -7.65 11.46
CA SER A 42 1.19 -6.56 10.48
C SER A 42 0.69 -7.00 9.09
N ILE A 43 1.09 -8.18 8.61
CA ILE A 43 0.58 -8.71 7.34
C ILE A 43 -0.91 -9.04 7.44
N SER A 44 -1.36 -9.62 8.55
CA SER A 44 -2.77 -9.93 8.78
C SER A 44 -3.63 -8.65 8.81
N LEU A 45 -3.12 -7.57 9.41
CA LEU A 45 -3.79 -6.27 9.44
C LEU A 45 -3.99 -5.71 8.02
N VAL A 46 -2.97 -5.74 7.18
CA VAL A 46 -3.07 -5.28 5.79
C VAL A 46 -4.00 -6.18 4.99
N ALA A 47 -3.95 -7.50 5.20
CA ALA A 47 -4.89 -8.45 4.59
C ALA A 47 -6.34 -8.10 4.92
N GLY A 48 -6.62 -7.89 6.21
CA GLY A 48 -7.96 -7.54 6.70
C GLY A 48 -8.44 -6.18 6.20
N HIS A 49 -7.54 -5.20 6.02
CA HIS A 49 -7.88 -3.93 5.41
C HIS A 49 -8.20 -4.09 3.90
N ASN A 50 -7.41 -4.89 3.18
CA ASN A 50 -7.52 -5.06 1.73
C ASN A 50 -8.70 -5.93 1.30
N TRP A 51 -8.99 -6.97 2.08
CA TRP A 51 -10.05 -7.94 1.83
C TRP A 51 -10.88 -8.14 3.09
N SER A 52 -11.48 -7.05 3.57
CA SER A 52 -12.33 -7.08 4.75
C SER A 52 -13.57 -7.93 4.49
N ILE A 53 -13.78 -8.94 5.34
CA ILE A 53 -14.92 -9.86 5.28
C ILE A 53 -16.24 -9.08 5.47
N PHE A 54 -16.22 -8.00 6.26
CA PHE A 54 -17.41 -7.20 6.57
C PHE A 54 -17.99 -6.42 5.38
N ILE A 55 -17.20 -6.23 4.32
CA ILE A 55 -17.60 -5.52 3.09
C ILE A 55 -17.44 -6.40 1.85
N GLY A 56 -17.61 -7.71 2.01
CA GLY A 56 -17.61 -8.64 0.88
C GLY A 56 -16.25 -8.81 0.20
N LEU A 57 -15.14 -8.64 0.93
CA LEU A 57 -13.76 -8.66 0.43
C LEU A 57 -13.39 -7.48 -0.49
N GLU A 58 -14.23 -6.45 -0.56
CA GLU A 58 -14.02 -5.22 -1.34
C GLU A 58 -13.39 -4.11 -0.48
N GLY A 59 -12.19 -4.36 0.03
CA GLY A 59 -11.44 -3.38 0.83
C GLY A 59 -10.65 -2.34 0.06
N GLY A 60 -9.92 -1.52 0.82
CA GLY A 60 -8.99 -0.54 0.29
C GLY A 60 -7.73 -1.17 -0.30
N ARG A 61 -6.81 -0.35 -0.80
CA ARG A 61 -5.52 -0.83 -1.34
C ARG A 61 -4.44 -1.01 -0.27
N GLY A 62 -4.71 -0.62 0.98
CA GLY A 62 -3.79 -0.83 2.09
C GLY A 62 -2.58 0.10 2.12
N ILE A 63 -2.48 1.08 1.22
CA ILE A 63 -1.32 1.99 1.13
C ILE A 63 -1.14 2.81 2.42
N ALA A 64 -2.23 3.37 2.96
CA ALA A 64 -2.17 4.16 4.18
C ALA A 64 -1.80 3.30 5.40
N THR A 65 -2.40 2.11 5.52
CA THR A 65 -2.07 1.16 6.59
C THR A 65 -0.63 0.67 6.48
N ALA A 66 -0.15 0.35 5.28
CA ALA A 66 1.23 -0.02 5.01
C ALA A 66 2.21 1.09 5.43
N PHE A 67 1.92 2.34 5.08
CA PHE A 67 2.73 3.48 5.50
C PHE A 67 2.76 3.63 7.03
N GLY A 68 1.63 3.45 7.69
CA GLY A 68 1.54 3.43 9.15
C GLY A 68 2.40 2.34 9.80
N LEU A 69 2.45 1.15 9.19
CA LEU A 69 3.33 0.06 9.64
C LEU A 69 4.81 0.44 9.52
N LEU A 70 5.23 1.08 8.43
CA LEU A 70 6.62 1.55 8.29
C LEU A 70 7.00 2.54 9.41
N ILE A 71 6.08 3.46 9.76
CA ILE A 71 6.27 4.38 10.88
C ILE A 71 6.38 3.60 12.19
N GLY A 72 5.52 2.61 12.39
CA GLY A 72 5.52 1.76 13.59
C GLY A 72 6.83 0.98 13.77
N PHE A 73 7.37 0.45 12.67
CA PHE A 73 8.68 -0.22 12.63
C PHE A 73 9.87 0.74 12.65
N GLN A 74 9.63 2.05 12.69
CA GLN A 74 10.66 3.09 12.72
C GLN A 74 11.60 3.06 11.50
N MET A 75 11.08 2.65 10.34
CA MET A 75 11.80 2.54 9.06
C MET A 75 11.99 3.92 8.41
N TRP A 76 12.65 4.84 9.12
CA TRP A 76 12.70 6.25 8.75
C TRP A 76 13.49 6.51 7.47
N GLU A 77 14.55 5.74 7.24
CA GLU A 77 15.42 5.85 6.07
C GLU A 77 14.65 5.46 4.79
N GLU A 78 13.93 4.35 4.84
CA GLU A 78 13.06 3.89 3.76
C GLU A 78 11.91 4.85 3.53
N ILE A 79 11.25 5.32 4.59
CA ILE A 79 10.15 6.30 4.47
C ILE A 79 10.66 7.55 3.75
N LEU A 80 11.84 8.04 4.10
CA LEU A 80 12.43 9.23 3.48
C LEU A 80 12.70 8.99 2.00
N VAL A 81 13.38 7.90 1.64
CA VAL A 81 13.68 7.56 0.24
C VAL A 81 12.40 7.36 -0.58
N LEU A 82 11.46 6.57 -0.07
CA LEU A 82 10.25 6.21 -0.79
C LEU A 82 9.27 7.38 -0.94
N THR A 83 9.18 8.26 0.06
CA THR A 83 8.20 9.35 0.07
C THR A 83 8.76 10.62 -0.55
N VAL A 84 9.95 11.03 -0.15
CA VAL A 84 10.51 12.31 -0.59
C VAL A 84 11.10 12.17 -1.99
N PHE A 85 11.99 11.20 -2.19
CA PHE A 85 12.70 11.05 -3.46
C PHE A 85 11.84 10.40 -4.54
N LEU A 86 11.18 9.28 -4.24
CA LEU A 86 10.36 8.61 -5.25
C LEU A 86 8.96 9.22 -5.33
N GLY A 87 8.29 9.41 -4.19
CA GLY A 87 6.92 9.94 -4.15
C GLY A 87 6.81 11.39 -4.62
N ILE A 88 7.43 12.33 -3.89
CA ILE A 88 7.24 13.76 -4.11
C ILE A 88 8.03 14.24 -5.33
N ILE A 89 9.35 14.00 -5.36
CA ILE A 89 10.20 14.45 -6.47
C ILE A 89 9.81 13.76 -7.77
N GLY A 90 9.64 12.43 -7.75
CA GLY A 90 9.17 11.68 -8.91
C GLY A 90 7.83 12.20 -9.44
N ARG A 91 6.86 12.47 -8.57
CA ARG A 91 5.56 13.00 -8.98
C ARG A 91 5.64 14.40 -9.58
N LEU A 92 6.44 15.28 -8.97
CA LEU A 92 6.52 16.69 -9.36
C LEU A 92 7.35 16.89 -10.63
N ILE A 93 8.43 16.13 -10.80
CA ILE A 93 9.43 16.34 -11.85
C ILE A 93 9.25 15.38 -13.02
N LEU A 94 8.96 14.11 -12.75
CA LEU A 94 9.02 13.05 -13.78
C LEU A 94 7.64 12.67 -14.31
N TYR A 95 6.71 12.24 -13.46
CA TYR A 95 5.39 11.77 -13.90
C TYR A 95 4.29 12.04 -12.88
N LYS A 96 3.22 12.74 -13.29
CA LYS A 96 2.20 13.28 -12.37
C LYS A 96 1.29 12.23 -11.69
N ASP A 97 1.38 10.97 -12.05
CA ASP A 97 0.52 9.91 -11.53
C ASP A 97 1.08 9.28 -10.25
N SER A 98 0.35 9.45 -9.14
CA SER A 98 0.72 8.89 -7.84
C SER A 98 0.65 7.36 -7.80
N GLY A 99 -0.15 6.73 -8.67
CA GLY A 99 -0.23 5.27 -8.75
C GLY A 99 1.10 4.66 -9.18
N VAL A 100 1.83 5.30 -10.10
CA VAL A 100 3.13 4.81 -10.59
C VAL A 100 4.18 4.86 -9.49
N TRP A 101 4.30 6.00 -8.80
CA TRP A 101 5.28 6.15 -7.71
C TRP A 101 4.99 5.22 -6.55
N CYS A 102 3.72 5.01 -6.21
CA CYS A 102 3.34 4.02 -5.21
C CYS A 102 3.78 2.59 -5.61
N PHE A 103 3.64 2.20 -6.89
CA PHE A 103 4.11 0.89 -7.37
C PHE A 103 5.62 0.75 -7.19
N ILE A 104 6.36 1.75 -7.68
CA ILE A 104 7.82 1.77 -7.65
C ILE A 104 8.29 1.73 -6.20
N SER A 105 7.70 2.55 -5.32
CA SER A 105 8.13 2.63 -3.93
C SER A 105 7.97 1.31 -3.18
N PHE A 106 6.81 0.65 -3.26
CA PHE A 106 6.62 -0.64 -2.60
C PHE A 106 7.37 -1.79 -3.29
N GLY A 107 7.63 -1.68 -4.60
CA GLY A 107 8.51 -2.64 -5.30
C GLY A 107 9.98 -2.51 -4.91
N LEU A 108 10.44 -1.30 -4.59
CA LEU A 108 11.82 -1.03 -4.16
C LEU A 108 12.04 -1.18 -2.65
N LEU A 109 10.97 -1.17 -1.85
CA LEU A 109 11.08 -1.29 -0.39
C LEU A 109 11.96 -2.47 0.06
N PRO A 110 11.82 -3.71 -0.44
CA PRO A 110 12.69 -4.82 0.00
C PRO A 110 14.16 -4.63 -0.32
N LEU A 111 14.46 -3.97 -1.44
CA LEU A 111 15.84 -3.66 -1.83
C LEU A 111 16.45 -2.61 -0.90
N LEU A 112 15.65 -1.63 -0.45
CA LEU A 112 16.08 -0.65 0.54
C LEU A 112 16.33 -1.30 1.89
N CYS A 113 15.41 -2.13 2.39
CA CYS A 113 15.61 -2.87 3.64
C CYS A 113 16.90 -3.70 3.60
N PHE A 114 17.18 -4.36 2.47
CA PHE A 114 18.42 -5.12 2.30
C PHE A 114 19.66 -4.21 2.25
N ALA A 115 19.58 -3.06 1.57
CA ALA A 115 20.68 -2.11 1.45
C ALA A 115 21.03 -1.42 2.79
N PHE A 116 20.02 -1.12 3.61
CA PHE A 116 20.19 -0.55 4.95
C PHE A 116 20.50 -1.61 6.02
N GLN A 117 20.66 -2.88 5.63
CA GLN A 117 21.00 -3.99 6.52
C GLN A 117 19.97 -4.18 7.64
N GLU A 118 18.69 -3.99 7.32
CA GLU A 118 17.59 -4.22 8.23
C GLU A 118 17.53 -5.67 8.73
N GLN A 119 16.86 -5.86 9.86
CA GLN A 119 16.71 -7.18 10.46
C GLN A 119 15.96 -8.13 9.52
N THR A 120 16.28 -9.42 9.56
CA THR A 120 15.73 -10.43 8.63
C THR A 120 14.20 -10.43 8.61
N HIS A 121 13.55 -10.25 9.76
CA HIS A 121 12.10 -10.20 9.83
C HIS A 121 11.51 -8.95 9.13
N ILE A 122 12.17 -7.79 9.20
CA ILE A 122 11.75 -6.57 8.47
C ILE A 122 11.90 -6.75 6.96
N ILE A 123 12.99 -7.41 6.52
CA ILE A 123 13.17 -7.74 5.10
C ILE A 123 12.04 -8.68 4.64
N ILE A 124 11.73 -9.74 5.38
CA ILE A 124 10.62 -10.65 5.03
C ILE A 124 9.28 -9.89 5.02
N PHE A 125 9.02 -9.06 6.03
CA PHE A 125 7.83 -8.21 6.09
C PHE A 125 7.70 -7.33 4.84
N SER A 126 8.77 -6.66 4.42
CA SER A 126 8.75 -5.78 3.25
C SER A 126 8.43 -6.52 1.94
N VAL A 127 8.96 -7.73 1.76
CA VAL A 127 8.67 -8.58 0.60
C VAL A 127 7.20 -8.98 0.61
N LEU A 128 6.69 -9.47 1.74
CA LEU A 128 5.29 -9.88 1.88
C LEU A 128 4.33 -8.71 1.67
N LEU A 129 4.65 -7.54 2.22
CA LEU A 129 3.89 -6.31 2.05
C LEU A 129 3.84 -5.91 0.58
N GLY A 130 4.99 -5.90 -0.12
CA GLY A 130 5.06 -5.61 -1.55
C GLY A 130 4.19 -6.56 -2.38
N VAL A 131 4.33 -7.87 -2.14
CA VAL A 131 3.51 -8.89 -2.81
C VAL A 131 2.02 -8.67 -2.56
N MET A 132 1.62 -8.37 -1.32
CA MET A 132 0.23 -8.17 -0.94
C MET A 132 -0.38 -6.93 -1.62
N LEU A 133 0.34 -5.81 -1.63
CA LEU A 133 -0.13 -4.58 -2.27
C LEU A 133 -0.21 -4.73 -3.80
N ILE A 134 0.77 -5.38 -4.42
CA ILE A 134 0.76 -5.69 -5.86
C ILE A 134 -0.42 -6.62 -6.20
N SER A 135 -0.65 -7.64 -5.37
CA SER A 135 -1.79 -8.56 -5.56
C SER A 135 -3.12 -7.82 -5.50
N LYS A 136 -3.30 -6.92 -4.51
CA LYS A 136 -4.52 -6.13 -4.39
C LYS A 136 -4.72 -5.20 -5.59
N ARG A 137 -3.65 -4.65 -6.17
CA ARG A 137 -3.74 -3.87 -7.43
C ARG A 137 -4.27 -4.67 -8.60
N LEU A 138 -3.79 -5.90 -8.76
CA LEU A 138 -4.18 -6.75 -9.89
C LEU A 138 -5.64 -7.22 -9.78
N MET A 139 -6.07 -7.57 -8.57
CA MET A 139 -7.40 -8.14 -8.34
C MET A 139 -8.54 -7.12 -8.58
N SER A 140 -8.32 -5.83 -8.31
CA SER A 140 -9.38 -4.80 -8.24
C SER A 140 -10.57 -5.22 -7.33
N ASN A 141 -11.55 -4.34 -7.14
CA ASN A 141 -12.79 -4.65 -6.42
C ASN A 141 -13.87 -5.09 -7.41
N GLY A 142 -13.73 -6.31 -7.95
CA GLY A 142 -14.82 -6.95 -8.73
C GLY A 142 -15.07 -6.40 -10.15
N ASP A 143 -14.30 -5.42 -10.61
CA ASP A 143 -14.47 -4.83 -11.94
C ASP A 143 -14.28 -5.87 -13.06
N ILE A 144 -15.36 -6.09 -13.83
CA ILE A 144 -15.39 -7.03 -14.96
C ILE A 144 -14.40 -6.57 -16.03
N ILE A 145 -13.40 -7.41 -16.28
CA ILE A 145 -12.44 -7.19 -17.36
C ILE A 145 -13.15 -7.39 -18.70
N ARG A 146 -13.12 -6.39 -19.58
CA ARG A 146 -13.72 -6.47 -20.92
C ARG A 146 -13.03 -7.58 -21.72
N LYS A 147 -13.80 -8.57 -22.21
CA LYS A 147 -13.28 -9.67 -23.04
C LYS A 147 -12.50 -9.09 -24.22
N GLY A 148 -11.22 -9.47 -24.36
CA GLY A 148 -10.32 -9.05 -25.44
C GLY A 148 -9.19 -8.11 -25.03
N SER A 149 -9.24 -7.43 -23.88
CA SER A 149 -8.20 -6.47 -23.44
C SER A 149 -7.50 -6.84 -22.12
N VAL A 150 -7.56 -8.10 -21.70
CA VAL A 150 -7.11 -8.59 -20.38
C VAL A 150 -5.68 -8.13 -20.04
N LYS A 151 -4.73 -8.33 -20.95
CA LYS A 151 -3.33 -7.94 -20.74
C LYS A 151 -3.17 -6.43 -20.50
N SER A 152 -3.86 -5.61 -21.30
CA SER A 152 -3.80 -4.15 -21.18
C SER A 152 -4.42 -3.66 -19.87
N THR A 153 -5.56 -4.23 -19.47
CA THR A 153 -6.22 -3.90 -18.20
C THR A 153 -5.36 -4.30 -17.00
N LEU A 154 -4.77 -5.50 -17.00
CA LEU A 154 -3.88 -5.94 -15.92
C LEU A 154 -2.63 -5.06 -15.81
N LEU A 155 -2.05 -4.67 -16.95
CA LEU A 155 -0.89 -3.77 -16.95
C LEU A 155 -1.26 -2.37 -16.43
N CYS A 156 -2.43 -1.86 -16.81
CA CYS A 156 -2.93 -0.58 -16.28
C CYS A 156 -3.19 -0.66 -14.78
N ARG A 157 -3.78 -1.75 -14.30
CA ARG A 157 -4.04 -1.99 -12.87
C ARG A 157 -2.74 -2.04 -12.07
N LEU A 158 -1.74 -2.73 -12.60
CA LEU A 158 -0.43 -2.87 -11.98
C LEU A 158 0.29 -1.52 -11.86
N VAL A 159 0.44 -0.80 -12.97
CA VAL A 159 1.29 0.40 -13.05
C VAL A 159 0.54 1.64 -12.58
N PHE A 160 -0.66 1.86 -13.09
CA PHE A 160 -1.42 3.10 -12.88
C PHE A 160 -2.52 2.96 -11.84
N ASP A 161 -2.67 1.78 -11.22
CA ASP A 161 -3.70 1.57 -10.20
C ASP A 161 -5.13 1.69 -10.79
N ARG A 162 -5.31 1.54 -12.12
CA ARG A 162 -6.61 1.75 -12.81
C ARG A 162 -6.84 0.83 -13.99
N ASP A 163 -8.10 0.72 -14.42
CA ASP A 163 -8.52 -0.26 -15.43
C ASP A 163 -8.29 0.17 -16.89
N ILE A 164 -8.19 1.48 -17.11
CA ILE A 164 -8.06 2.10 -18.44
C ILE A 164 -6.88 3.07 -18.41
N LEU A 165 -6.16 3.19 -19.51
CA LEU A 165 -5.00 4.08 -19.60
C LEU A 165 -5.40 5.57 -19.39
N SER A 166 -6.53 6.00 -19.94
CA SER A 166 -7.05 7.37 -19.78
C SER A 166 -7.59 7.59 -18.37
N LYS A 167 -7.01 8.56 -17.64
CA LYS A 167 -7.45 8.91 -16.29
C LYS A 167 -8.83 9.55 -16.27
N THR A 168 -9.13 10.42 -17.23
CA THR A 168 -10.43 11.13 -17.32
C THR A 168 -11.57 10.14 -17.57
N SER A 169 -11.40 9.28 -18.57
CA SER A 169 -12.39 8.25 -18.93
C SER A 169 -12.56 7.19 -17.82
N TRP A 170 -11.54 6.98 -16.99
CA TRP A 170 -11.65 6.12 -15.81
C TRP A 170 -12.45 6.78 -14.68
N LEU A 171 -12.24 8.08 -14.44
CA LEU A 171 -13.01 8.84 -13.44
C LEU A 171 -14.48 9.02 -13.83
N GLU A 172 -14.78 9.15 -15.12
CA GLU A 172 -16.16 9.30 -15.64
C GLU A 172 -16.99 8.01 -15.60
N ARG A 173 -16.36 6.85 -15.36
CA ARG A 173 -17.07 5.55 -15.26
C ARG A 173 -17.72 5.30 -13.89
N GLY A 174 -17.34 6.05 -12.85
CA GLY A 174 -17.79 5.85 -11.46
C GLY A 174 -18.63 7.01 -10.94
#